data_AF-V9LDL9-F1
#
_entry.id   AF-V9LDL9-F1
#
_cell.length_a   1.000
_cell.length_b   1.000
_cell.length_c   1.000
_cell.angle_alpha   90.00
_cell.angle_beta   90.00
_cell.angle_gamma   90.00
#
_symmetry.space_group_name_H-M   'P 1'
#
loop_
_entity.id
_entity.type
_entity.pdbx_description
1 polymer ?
#
loop_
_entity_poly.entity_id
_entity_poly.type
_entity_poly.pdbx_seq_one_letter_code
_entity_poly.pdbx_strand_id
1 'polypeptide(L)'
;DQDVSLLVIVVDVNPVWWGQQVLKQSQFTLTNCMNAVMVMGNSHLVMSRSNSLAIIASHSQESRFLYPGKHWKPGSFMGNSDDGSAEANFSGSRDGKYELLAVCDDVITEEVKDLMAKTEVRAHMMETLLAGSLAKALCCILPRGISRDALPV
;
A
#
# COMPACT_ATOMS: atom_id res chain seq x y z
N ASP A 1 14.68 5.03 -22.36
CA ASP A 1 13.35 4.58 -21.90
C ASP A 1 13.48 3.86 -20.57
N GLN A 2 13.16 4.52 -19.45
CA GLN A 2 12.95 3.82 -18.19
C GLN A 2 11.46 3.54 -18.10
N ASP A 3 11.06 2.29 -18.35
CA ASP A 3 9.69 1.87 -18.13
C ASP A 3 9.34 2.00 -16.64
N VAL A 4 8.34 2.82 -16.34
CA VAL A 4 7.79 3.00 -14.99
C VAL A 4 6.78 1.89 -14.76
N SER A 5 7.12 0.92 -13.90
CA SER A 5 6.21 -0.18 -13.55
C SER A 5 5.54 0.08 -12.20
N LEU A 6 4.23 0.23 -12.20
CA LEU A 6 3.42 0.38 -10.98
C LEU A 6 2.84 -0.97 -10.57
N LEU A 7 3.16 -1.42 -9.36
CA LEU A 7 2.50 -2.56 -8.72
C LEU A 7 1.50 -2.04 -7.69
N VAL A 8 0.23 -2.44 -7.82
CA VAL A 8 -0.82 -2.17 -6.82
C VAL A 8 -1.25 -3.49 -6.19
N ILE A 9 -1.11 -3.60 -4.87
CA ILE A 9 -1.46 -4.78 -4.08
C ILE A 9 -2.69 -4.44 -3.24
N VAL A 10 -3.75 -5.22 -3.37
CA VAL A 10 -4.92 -5.15 -2.48
C VAL A 10 -4.89 -6.37 -1.57
N VAL A 11 -4.79 -6.14 -0.26
CA VAL A 11 -4.70 -7.18 0.77
C VAL A 11 -5.98 -7.20 1.59
N ASP A 12 -6.58 -8.38 1.73
CA ASP A 12 -7.71 -8.57 2.65
C ASP A 12 -7.21 -8.65 4.10
N VAL A 13 -7.67 -7.71 4.92
CA VAL A 13 -7.33 -7.61 6.34
C VAL A 13 -8.57 -7.81 7.22
N ASN A 14 -9.52 -8.64 6.81
CA ASN A 14 -10.73 -8.93 7.58
C ASN A 14 -10.42 -9.54 8.97
N PRO A 15 -10.65 -8.82 10.08
CA PRO A 15 -10.29 -9.28 11.41
C PRO A 15 -11.14 -10.47 11.87
N VAL A 16 -12.37 -10.61 11.37
CA VAL A 16 -13.23 -11.75 11.69
C VAL A 16 -12.68 -13.03 11.07
N TRP A 17 -12.34 -12.97 9.78
CA TRP A 17 -11.79 -14.14 9.08
C TRP A 17 -10.40 -14.51 9.63
N TRP A 18 -9.50 -13.54 9.79
CA TRP A 18 -8.17 -13.77 10.34
C TRP A 18 -8.21 -14.25 11.80
N GLY A 19 -9.14 -13.73 12.61
CA GLY A 19 -9.37 -14.21 13.98
C GLY A 19 -9.82 -15.67 14.02
N GLN A 20 -10.71 -16.10 13.12
CA GLN A 20 -11.11 -17.50 13.00
C GLN A 20 -9.95 -18.42 12.60
N GLN A 21 -9.03 -17.96 11.75
CA GLN A 21 -7.85 -18.76 11.38
C GLN A 21 -6.92 -19.00 12.57
N VAL A 22 -6.76 -18.00 13.44
CA VAL A 22 -6.00 -18.14 14.69
C VAL A 22 -6.66 -19.15 15.62
N LEU A 23 -7.99 -19.11 15.77
CA LEU A 23 -8.73 -20.09 16.59
C LEU A 23 -8.64 -21.52 16.04
N LYS A 24 -8.56 -21.67 14.72
CA LYS A 24 -8.34 -22.96 14.05
C LYS A 24 -6.88 -23.44 14.13
N GLN A 25 -6.00 -22.73 14.85
CA GLN A 25 -4.57 -23.02 14.94
C GLN A 25 -3.88 -23.13 13.58
N SER A 26 -4.32 -22.32 12.61
CA SER A 26 -3.66 -22.26 11.31
C SER A 26 -2.22 -21.77 11.47
N GLN A 27 -1.28 -22.42 10.79
CA GLN A 27 0.10 -21.93 10.69
C GLN A 27 0.20 -20.63 9.89
N PHE A 28 -0.85 -20.28 9.13
CA PHE A 28 -0.90 -19.09 8.32
C PHE A 28 -1.73 -17.99 9.00
N THR A 29 -1.04 -16.98 9.50
CA THR A 29 -1.61 -15.81 10.20
C THR A 29 -1.55 -14.56 9.33
N LEU A 30 -2.28 -13.52 9.73
CA LEU A 30 -2.22 -12.21 9.08
C LEU A 30 -0.78 -11.67 9.04
N THR A 31 -0.02 -11.85 10.13
CA THR A 31 1.40 -11.44 10.20
C THR A 31 2.24 -12.13 9.13
N ASN A 32 2.06 -13.45 8.94
CA ASN A 32 2.79 -14.18 7.91
C ASN A 32 2.41 -13.71 6.50
N CYS A 33 1.13 -13.42 6.27
CA CYS A 33 0.65 -12.85 5.02
C CYS A 33 1.27 -11.47 4.74
N MET A 34 1.25 -10.57 5.72
CA MET A 34 1.83 -9.23 5.59
C MET A 34 3.34 -9.27 5.35
N ASN A 35 4.07 -10.16 6.03
CA ASN A 35 5.50 -10.35 5.81
C ASN A 35 5.79 -10.77 4.37
N ALA A 36 5.01 -11.71 3.81
CA ALA A 36 5.15 -12.13 2.43
C ALA A 36 4.82 -10.99 1.44
N VAL A 37 3.79 -10.18 1.73
CA VAL A 37 3.43 -9.01 0.91
C VAL A 37 4.53 -7.95 0.93
N MET A 38 5.12 -7.66 2.10
CA MET A 38 6.24 -6.72 2.22
C MET A 38 7.45 -7.20 1.41
N VAL A 39 7.83 -8.47 1.53
CA VAL A 39 8.91 -9.07 0.73
C VAL A 39 8.61 -8.98 -0.77
N MET A 40 7.38 -9.26 -1.20
CA MET A 40 6.96 -9.13 -2.59
C MET A 40 7.04 -7.68 -3.08
N GLY A 41 6.51 -6.72 -2.33
CA GLY A 41 6.58 -5.29 -2.66
C GLY A 41 8.02 -4.78 -2.74
N ASN A 42 8.84 -5.14 -1.77
CA ASN A 42 10.26 -4.77 -1.72
C ASN A 42 11.03 -5.38 -2.89
N SER A 43 10.73 -6.63 -3.28
CA SER A 43 11.33 -7.26 -4.47
C SER A 43 11.01 -6.50 -5.75
N HIS A 44 9.78 -5.98 -5.89
CA HIS A 44 9.39 -5.15 -7.02
C HIS A 44 10.15 -3.82 -7.06
N LEU A 45 10.31 -3.16 -5.91
CA LEU A 45 11.05 -1.91 -5.80
C LEU A 45 12.55 -2.09 -6.07
N VAL A 46 13.13 -3.25 -5.72
CA VAL A 46 14.54 -3.57 -5.97
C VAL A 46 14.80 -3.83 -7.47
N MET A 47 13.82 -4.36 -8.21
CA MET A 47 13.95 -4.73 -9.62
C MET A 47 14.29 -3.53 -10.53
N SER A 48 13.70 -2.36 -10.28
CA SER A 48 14.03 -1.13 -11.02
C SER A 48 13.76 0.11 -10.16
N ARG A 49 14.57 1.16 -10.37
CA ARG A 49 14.43 2.45 -9.67
C ARG A 49 13.18 3.24 -10.10
N SER A 50 12.66 2.96 -11.28
CA SER A 50 11.42 3.55 -11.80
C SER A 50 10.18 2.84 -11.27
N ASN A 51 10.33 1.73 -10.52
CA ASN A 51 9.20 0.98 -10.02
C ASN A 51 8.50 1.71 -8.89
N SER A 52 7.18 1.75 -8.96
CA SER A 52 6.31 2.31 -7.95
C SER A 52 5.48 1.19 -7.32
N LEU A 53 5.16 1.35 -6.04
CA LEU A 53 4.36 0.41 -5.27
C LEU A 53 3.19 1.16 -4.63
N ALA A 54 2.04 0.51 -4.56
CA ALA A 54 0.91 0.94 -3.73
C ALA A 54 0.31 -0.29 -3.05
N ILE A 55 0.04 -0.20 -1.75
CA ILE A 55 -0.55 -1.28 -0.97
C ILE A 55 -1.82 -0.76 -0.31
N ILE A 56 -2.93 -1.45 -0.53
CA ILE A 56 -4.26 -1.10 -0.05
C ILE A 56 -4.77 -2.25 0.83
N ALA A 57 -5.14 -1.93 2.06
CA ALA A 57 -5.88 -2.80 2.95
C ALA A 57 -7.37 -2.73 2.62
N SER A 58 -7.96 -3.88 2.32
CA SER A 58 -9.40 -4.08 2.24
C SER A 58 -9.88 -4.57 3.60
N HIS A 59 -10.44 -3.64 4.38
CA HIS A 59 -11.04 -3.92 5.67
C HIS A 59 -12.57 -3.94 5.54
N SER A 60 -13.24 -4.47 6.56
CA SER A 60 -14.70 -4.59 6.60
C SER A 60 -15.40 -3.25 6.90
N GLN A 61 -14.72 -2.33 7.61
CA GLN A 61 -15.22 -0.96 7.88
C GLN A 61 -14.71 0.10 6.90
N GLU A 62 -13.51 -0.08 6.35
CA GLU A 62 -12.90 0.92 5.49
C GLU A 62 -11.96 0.27 4.46
N SER A 63 -11.60 1.01 3.42
CA SER A 63 -10.47 0.66 2.56
C SER A 63 -9.38 1.67 2.81
N ARG A 64 -8.14 1.25 3.08
CA ARG A 64 -7.06 2.16 3.49
C ARG A 64 -5.77 1.92 2.71
N PHE A 65 -5.07 2.99 2.36
CA PHE A 65 -3.71 2.88 1.84
C PHE A 65 -2.76 2.58 3.00
N LEU A 66 -2.14 1.39 2.96
CA LEU A 66 -1.02 1.04 3.83
C LEU A 66 0.26 1.70 3.31
N TYR A 67 0.40 1.70 1.98
CA TYR A 67 1.49 2.37 1.30
C TYR A 67 0.97 3.11 0.07
N PRO A 68 1.34 4.39 -0.15
CA PRO A 68 2.22 5.24 0.66
C PRO A 68 1.45 6.00 1.77
N GLY A 69 1.07 5.31 2.87
CA GLY A 69 0.53 5.89 4.11
C GLY A 69 -0.67 6.83 3.99
N LYS A 70 -1.12 7.36 5.14
CA LYS A 70 -2.25 8.30 5.23
C LYS A 70 -1.95 9.71 4.71
N HIS A 71 -0.67 10.08 4.55
CA HIS A 71 -0.26 11.39 4.01
C HIS A 71 -0.05 11.37 2.49
N TRP A 72 -0.61 10.37 1.79
CA TRP A 72 -0.63 10.32 0.34
C TRP A 72 -1.34 11.56 -0.24
N LYS A 73 -0.56 12.48 -0.82
CA LYS A 73 -1.08 13.51 -1.72
C LYS A 73 -1.09 12.94 -3.15
N PRO A 74 -2.24 12.88 -3.84
CA PRO A 74 -2.26 12.52 -5.26
C PRO A 74 -1.48 13.60 -6.03
N GLY A 75 -0.24 13.28 -6.38
CA GLY A 75 0.72 14.24 -6.93
C GLY A 75 2.14 14.05 -6.41
N SER A 76 2.36 13.36 -5.29
CA SER A 76 3.70 13.16 -4.71
C SER A 76 4.66 12.30 -5.56
N PHE A 77 4.20 11.63 -6.61
CA PHE A 77 5.07 10.98 -7.62
C PHE A 77 5.32 11.83 -8.87
N MET A 78 4.57 12.92 -9.04
CA MET A 78 4.74 13.88 -10.12
C MET A 78 5.62 14.99 -9.53
N GLY A 79 6.93 14.84 -9.69
CA GLY A 79 7.93 15.68 -9.02
C GLY A 79 7.65 17.18 -9.18
N ASN A 80 7.06 17.79 -8.15
CA ASN A 80 7.08 19.21 -7.90
C ASN A 80 7.32 19.38 -6.39
N SER A 81 8.59 19.39 -6.03
CA SER A 81 9.13 19.76 -4.74
C SER A 81 8.87 21.25 -4.50
N ASP A 82 7.93 21.60 -3.62
CA ASP A 82 7.86 22.95 -3.00
C ASP A 82 7.04 23.06 -1.70
N ASP A 83 6.81 21.98 -0.94
CA ASP A 83 6.20 22.16 0.39
C ASP A 83 6.66 21.11 1.40
N GLY A 84 7.29 21.59 2.47
CA GLY A 84 8.06 20.82 3.46
C GLY A 84 7.21 19.95 4.39
N SER A 85 6.50 18.97 3.83
CA SER A 85 5.76 17.97 4.61
C SER A 85 5.99 16.55 4.06
N ALA A 86 6.80 15.79 4.80
CA ALA A 86 7.03 14.34 4.73
C ALA A 86 7.33 13.78 3.33
N GLU A 87 8.61 13.84 2.99
CA GLU A 87 9.31 13.08 1.95
C GLU A 87 8.80 11.64 1.81
N ALA A 88 8.05 11.37 0.73
CA ALA A 88 7.93 10.04 0.15
C ALA A 88 8.26 10.08 -1.35
N ASN A 89 9.26 10.90 -1.71
CA ASN A 89 9.92 10.85 -3.02
C ASN A 89 11.09 9.85 -2.93
N PHE A 90 10.83 8.57 -3.23
CA PHE A 90 11.84 7.51 -3.23
C PHE A 90 12.87 7.61 -4.39
N SER A 91 12.97 8.75 -5.06
CA SER A 91 13.83 8.92 -6.25
C SER A 91 15.23 9.52 -5.94
N GLY A 92 15.59 9.73 -4.67
CA GLY A 92 16.67 10.66 -4.33
C GLY A 92 18.00 10.15 -3.74
N SER A 93 18.07 9.00 -3.05
CA SER A 93 19.29 8.67 -2.28
C SER A 93 20.01 7.39 -2.73
N ARG A 94 21.31 7.54 -3.00
CA ARG A 94 22.18 6.54 -3.64
C ARG A 94 22.67 5.43 -2.71
N ASP A 95 22.53 5.59 -1.39
CA ASP A 95 23.24 4.75 -0.40
C ASP A 95 22.34 4.13 0.70
N GLY A 96 21.14 4.67 0.94
CA GLY A 96 20.22 4.23 2.02
C GLY A 96 19.06 3.32 1.58
N LYS A 97 19.19 2.57 0.48
CA LYS A 97 18.05 1.85 -0.14
C LYS A 97 17.39 0.82 0.78
N TYR A 98 18.15 0.13 1.62
CA TYR A 98 17.59 -0.82 2.58
C TYR A 98 16.90 -0.12 3.76
N GLU A 99 17.41 1.04 4.17
CA GLU A 99 16.80 1.85 5.22
C GLU A 99 15.43 2.36 4.77
N LEU A 100 15.30 2.75 3.50
CA LEU A 100 14.04 3.17 2.89
C LEU A 100 13.00 2.05 2.83
N LEU A 101 13.42 0.81 2.54
CA LEU A 101 12.51 -0.36 2.54
C LEU A 101 12.09 -0.72 3.97
N ALA A 102 13.01 -0.67 4.94
CA ALA A 102 12.68 -0.90 6.34
C ALA A 102 11.70 0.14 6.88
N VAL A 103 11.88 1.42 6.54
CA VAL A 103 10.91 2.49 6.88
C VAL A 103 9.54 2.23 6.24
N CYS A 104 9.50 1.72 5.00
CA CYS A 104 8.26 1.33 4.35
C CYS A 104 7.54 0.20 5.12
N ASP A 105 8.27 -0.84 5.50
CA ASP A 105 7.76 -1.98 6.26
C ASP A 105 7.21 -1.54 7.64
N ASP A 106 7.89 -0.60 8.30
CA ASP A 106 7.45 -0.02 9.57
C ASP A 106 6.13 0.75 9.40
N VAL A 107 6.02 1.59 8.37
CA VAL A 107 4.78 2.33 8.05
C VAL A 107 3.62 1.38 7.74
N ILE A 108 3.85 0.35 6.93
CA ILE A 108 2.83 -0.66 6.61
C ILE A 108 2.37 -1.37 7.89
N THR A 109 3.32 -1.74 8.74
CA THR A 109 3.05 -2.43 10.00
C THR A 109 2.26 -1.55 10.98
N GLU A 110 2.61 -0.27 11.08
CA GLU A 110 1.89 0.71 11.90
C GLU A 110 0.46 0.91 11.39
N GLU A 111 0.26 1.06 10.08
CA GLU A 111 -1.06 1.25 9.49
C GLU A 111 -1.97 0.02 9.68
N VAL A 112 -1.42 -1.19 9.54
CA VAL A 112 -2.18 -2.41 9.84
C VAL A 112 -2.52 -2.50 11.33
N LYS A 113 -1.59 -2.17 12.22
CA LYS A 113 -1.85 -2.16 13.68
C LYS A 113 -2.93 -1.15 14.05
N ASP A 114 -2.86 0.07 13.53
CA ASP A 114 -3.86 1.12 13.76
C ASP A 114 -5.24 0.70 13.24
N LEU A 115 -5.30 0.07 12.07
CA LEU A 115 -6.53 -0.42 11.48
C LEU A 115 -7.15 -1.54 12.33
N MET A 116 -6.34 -2.48 12.82
CA MET A 116 -6.80 -3.55 13.72
C MET A 116 -7.25 -3.02 15.08
N ALA A 117 -6.54 -2.03 15.65
CA ALA A 117 -6.88 -1.44 16.94
C ALA A 117 -8.20 -0.64 16.92
N LYS A 118 -8.53 -0.01 15.79
CA LYS A 118 -9.77 0.77 15.60
C LYS A 118 -10.98 -0.09 15.27
N THR A 119 -10.79 -1.37 15.00
CA THR A 119 -11.87 -2.25 14.56
C THR A 119 -12.83 -2.57 15.71
N GLU A 120 -14.06 -2.06 15.63
CA GLU A 120 -15.17 -2.63 16.40
C GLU A 120 -15.67 -3.93 15.72
N VAL A 121 -15.36 -5.09 16.30
CA VAL A 121 -15.82 -6.37 15.76
C VAL A 121 -17.31 -6.54 16.05
N ARG A 122 -18.15 -6.32 15.03
CA ARG A 122 -19.58 -6.66 15.08
C ARG A 122 -19.80 -8.02 14.43
N ALA A 123 -20.65 -8.85 15.04
CA ALA A 123 -20.91 -10.23 14.61
C ALA A 123 -21.37 -10.40 13.14
N HIS A 124 -21.82 -9.32 12.49
CA HIS A 124 -22.30 -9.32 11.11
C HIS A 124 -21.26 -8.83 10.07
N MET A 125 -20.08 -8.37 10.49
CA MET A 125 -19.05 -7.90 9.56
C MET A 125 -18.18 -9.05 9.03
N MET A 126 -18.76 -9.90 8.17
CA MET A 126 -17.99 -10.89 7.40
C MET A 126 -17.53 -10.36 6.03
N GLU A 127 -18.14 -9.27 5.56
CA GLU A 127 -17.85 -8.70 4.25
C GLU A 127 -16.67 -7.73 4.29
N THR A 128 -15.92 -7.68 3.19
CA THR A 128 -14.79 -6.76 3.00
C THR A 128 -15.13 -5.75 1.92
N LEU A 129 -14.62 -4.52 2.05
CA LEU A 129 -14.85 -3.47 1.07
C LEU A 129 -13.92 -3.61 -0.15
N LEU A 130 -13.95 -4.79 -0.77
CA LEU A 130 -13.09 -5.12 -1.90
C LEU A 130 -13.38 -4.22 -3.11
N ALA A 131 -14.65 -3.98 -3.42
CA ALA A 131 -15.05 -3.09 -4.51
C ALA A 131 -14.51 -1.66 -4.31
N GLY A 132 -14.60 -1.13 -3.09
CA GLY A 132 -14.04 0.19 -2.74
C GLY A 132 -12.51 0.22 -2.85
N SER A 133 -11.85 -0.87 -2.45
CA SER A 133 -10.38 -1.00 -2.54
C SER A 133 -9.90 -1.05 -3.99
N LEU A 134 -10.62 -1.75 -4.86
CA LEU A 134 -10.35 -1.79 -6.29
C LEU A 134 -10.61 -0.44 -6.96
N ALA A 135 -11.68 0.26 -6.59
CA ALA A 135 -11.92 1.61 -7.08
C ALA A 135 -10.77 2.57 -6.70
N LYS A 136 -10.27 2.50 -5.46
CA LYS A 136 -9.09 3.25 -5.02
C LYS A 136 -7.83 2.86 -5.81
N ALA A 137 -7.61 1.57 -6.04
CA ALA A 137 -6.50 1.07 -6.86
C ALA A 137 -6.54 1.65 -8.28
N LEU A 138 -7.70 1.60 -8.93
CA LEU A 138 -7.90 2.16 -10.27
C LEU A 138 -7.68 3.68 -10.27
N CYS A 139 -8.19 4.41 -9.28
CA CYS A 139 -7.93 5.85 -9.13
C CYS A 139 -6.45 6.18 -8.92
N CYS A 140 -5.61 5.27 -8.41
CA CYS A 140 -4.16 5.46 -8.32
C CYS A 140 -3.44 5.27 -9.66
N ILE A 141 -4.03 4.47 -10.57
CA ILE A 141 -3.47 4.16 -11.88
C ILE A 141 -3.86 5.24 -12.90
N LEU A 142 -5.12 5.69 -12.89
CA LEU A 142 -5.68 6.59 -13.91
C LEU A 142 -4.93 7.93 -14.07
N PRO A 143 -4.52 8.65 -13.00
CA PRO A 143 -3.74 9.89 -13.12
C PRO A 143 -2.37 9.69 -13.78
N ARG A 144 -1.79 8.48 -13.70
CA ARG A 144 -0.52 8.15 -14.35
C ARG A 144 -0.68 7.81 -15.83
N GLY A 145 -1.84 7.30 -16.23
CA GLY A 145 -2.16 7.06 -17.65
C GLY A 145 -2.42 8.35 -18.40
N ILE A 146 -3.17 9.28 -17.80
CA ILE A 146 -3.60 10.52 -18.46
C ILE A 146 -2.42 11.49 -18.68
N SER A 147 -1.41 11.49 -17.81
CA SER A 147 -0.23 12.34 -17.98
C SER A 147 0.69 11.92 -19.15
N ARG A 148 0.49 10.74 -19.75
CA ARG A 148 1.23 10.28 -20.94
C ARG A 148 0.59 10.69 -22.27
N ASP A 149 -0.71 11.02 -22.27
CA ASP A 149 -1.46 11.38 -23.48
C ASP A 149 -1.71 12.89 -23.64
N ALA A 150 -1.19 13.72 -22.73
CA ALA A 150 -1.16 15.18 -22.91
C ALA A 150 -0.01 15.56 -23.87
N LEU A 151 -0.22 15.33 -25.18
CA LEU A 151 0.59 15.92 -26.25
C LEU A 151 0.30 17.43 -26.37
N PRO A 152 1.26 18.21 -26.93
CA PRO A 152 1.35 19.65 -26.79
C PRO A 152 0.34 20.37 -27.68
N VAL A 153 -0.10 21.54 -27.23
CA VAL A 153 -0.63 22.60 -28.09
C VAL A 153 0.31 23.79 -28.00
#